data_AF-A0A3M1S2N0-F1
#
_entry.id   AF-A0A3M1S2N0-F1
#
_cell.length_a   1.000
_cell.length_b   1.000
_cell.length_c   1.000
_cell.angle_alpha   90.00
_cell.angle_beta   90.00
_cell.angle_gamma   90.00
#
_symmetry.space_group_name_H-M   'P 1'
#
loop_
_entity.id
_entity.type
_entity.pdbx_description
1 polymer ?
#
loop_
_entity_poly.entity_id
_entity_poly.type
_entity_poly.pdbx_seq_one_letter_code
_entity_poly.pdbx_strand_id
1 'polypeptide(L)'
;MVAMRPRLPCIALLAVLAGCATSPQPPPPRVGVVFLFHGGADRHSAETSWNATMQIFAYDPNSTVYRRVIWNPRAWPMLLDFGNAPKELGKYAFEHARIGGPDPANTLTRERWRQLRTRLEAREAELGVDFVVDYASWLSLDPAHHVYPRSLYQPGVPGGQPLSYCGSERDGGPWPGCVPDRYDTDGTVERLLAQGVEEILFIDLTTGGVRFFKSFDAVNLARQVVARHNAATGDDVAVWWLNDPADLMTRSYPAEPAGWTRSLGRPLVDRHVPLDEAPNPVAADPRLAAAHARGILAEFRPEVAAERTGVLLVNHATRDHNQYFDPKIDDTLLLNRNIRAELLAAQPGLDPANIVGAWFGRKELNPLIGKPERTRRMRGENLGEAWLYETDRQMPGGEAGYRYWEALAYLKDRGVEHIVVAFPQIMVDSVLNLVEVPNQIGKEIGYRTWRYFEQGDFATYPEAGHPFADYWGVWVKKECPLPDGGGRVGPCCFEMGGCADGRPYPPPRLTPLDEPRDDLDPSLAFDVSAYGHLGYDPELGPPDDARPVQAQYRGSWSLWRPPNSDPAIADMLADHVLRFLRTPRPAESPPPVWLDPAAPGP
;
A
#
# COMPACT_ATOMS: atom_id res chain seq x y z
N MET A 1 -108.69 -26.41 14.57
CA MET A 1 -108.08 -26.26 13.23
C MET A 1 -106.79 -25.48 13.38
N VAL A 2 -105.63 -26.16 13.28
CA VAL A 2 -104.64 -26.00 12.18
C VAL A 2 -103.90 -24.65 12.27
N ALA A 3 -102.59 -24.51 12.42
CA ALA A 3 -101.44 -25.40 12.32
C ALA A 3 -100.26 -24.86 13.18
N MET A 4 -99.40 -25.76 13.64
CA MET A 4 -98.13 -25.49 14.32
C MET A 4 -96.97 -25.44 13.32
N ARG A 5 -96.03 -24.50 13.53
CA ARG A 5 -94.74 -24.39 12.84
C ARG A 5 -93.68 -25.30 13.48
N PRO A 6 -92.78 -25.96 12.73
CA PRO A 6 -91.60 -26.60 13.29
C PRO A 6 -90.36 -25.69 13.21
N ARG A 7 -89.47 -25.83 14.20
CA ARG A 7 -88.14 -25.21 14.29
C ARG A 7 -87.11 -26.15 13.64
N LEU A 8 -86.25 -25.62 12.78
CA LEU A 8 -85.05 -26.31 12.26
C LEU A 8 -83.90 -26.26 13.30
N PRO A 9 -83.04 -27.28 13.38
CA PRO A 9 -81.79 -27.22 14.13
C PRO A 9 -80.63 -26.70 13.28
N CYS A 10 -79.80 -25.84 13.87
CA CYS A 10 -78.49 -25.44 13.33
C CYS A 10 -77.49 -26.60 13.46
N ILE A 11 -76.89 -27.03 12.35
CA ILE A 11 -75.70 -27.87 12.32
C ILE A 11 -74.49 -26.95 12.07
N ALA A 12 -73.62 -26.82 13.07
CA ALA A 12 -72.34 -26.14 12.94
C ALA A 12 -71.33 -27.09 12.27
N LEU A 13 -70.84 -26.71 11.09
CA LEU A 13 -69.78 -27.40 10.37
C LEU A 13 -68.43 -26.96 10.97
N LEU A 14 -67.77 -27.82 11.75
CA LEU A 14 -66.38 -27.62 12.15
C LEU A 14 -65.47 -27.97 10.95
N ALA A 15 -64.96 -26.96 10.28
CA ALA A 15 -63.86 -27.10 9.34
C ALA A 15 -62.54 -27.18 10.14
N VAL A 16 -61.94 -28.37 10.19
CA VAL A 16 -60.57 -28.56 10.67
C VAL A 16 -59.62 -28.02 9.60
N LEU A 17 -59.23 -26.76 9.75
CA LEU A 17 -58.06 -26.22 9.05
C LEU A 17 -56.82 -26.79 9.73
N ALA A 18 -56.28 -27.87 9.18
CA ALA A 18 -54.92 -28.31 9.44
C ALA A 18 -53.97 -27.24 8.87
N GLY A 19 -53.74 -26.18 9.65
CA GLY A 19 -52.64 -25.26 9.40
C GLY A 19 -51.35 -26.04 9.58
N CYS A 20 -50.67 -26.36 8.47
CA CYS A 20 -49.25 -26.68 8.51
C CYS A 20 -48.56 -25.47 9.13
N ALA A 21 -48.27 -25.54 10.43
CA ALA A 21 -47.35 -24.64 11.08
C ALA A 21 -45.97 -24.94 10.48
N THR A 22 -45.64 -24.26 9.38
CA THR A 22 -44.26 -24.13 8.94
C THR A 22 -43.54 -23.42 10.07
N SER A 23 -42.72 -24.16 10.82
CA SER A 23 -41.75 -23.56 11.73
C SER A 23 -41.02 -22.45 10.96
N PRO A 24 -40.91 -21.23 11.51
CA PRO A 24 -40.18 -20.18 10.83
C PRO A 24 -38.78 -20.72 10.51
N GLN A 25 -38.38 -20.66 9.23
CA GLN A 25 -37.01 -21.01 8.89
C GLN A 25 -36.09 -20.12 9.73
N PRO A 26 -35.02 -20.69 10.33
CA PRO A 26 -34.04 -19.87 11.01
C PRO A 26 -33.53 -18.80 10.03
N PRO A 27 -33.26 -17.57 10.51
CA PRO A 27 -32.68 -16.55 9.66
C PRO A 27 -31.38 -17.08 9.04
N PRO A 28 -31.05 -16.67 7.81
CA PRO A 28 -29.79 -17.06 7.19
C PRO A 28 -28.60 -16.58 8.07
N PRO A 29 -27.51 -17.35 8.13
CA PRO A 29 -26.30 -16.95 8.86
C PRO A 29 -25.74 -15.63 8.32
N ARG A 30 -25.25 -14.79 9.23
CA ARG A 30 -24.67 -13.49 8.88
C ARG A 30 -23.16 -13.60 8.67
N VAL A 31 -22.69 -13.20 7.49
CA VAL A 31 -21.28 -13.22 7.11
C VAL A 31 -20.77 -11.78 7.00
N GLY A 32 -19.83 -11.41 7.87
CA GLY A 32 -19.11 -10.15 7.76
C GLY A 32 -18.09 -10.22 6.62
N VAL A 33 -18.07 -9.22 5.73
CA VAL A 33 -17.03 -9.10 4.70
C VAL A 33 -16.35 -7.75 4.83
N VAL A 34 -15.03 -7.77 5.03
CA VAL A 34 -14.21 -6.57 5.17
C VAL A 34 -13.34 -6.41 3.93
N PHE A 35 -13.60 -5.35 3.16
CA PHE A 35 -12.65 -4.91 2.13
C PHE A 35 -11.51 -4.15 2.79
N LEU A 36 -10.31 -4.74 2.77
CA LEU A 36 -9.12 -4.16 3.38
C LEU A 36 -8.25 -3.46 2.34
N PHE A 37 -7.70 -2.30 2.71
CA PHE A 37 -6.76 -1.55 1.88
C PHE A 37 -5.77 -0.76 2.73
N HIS A 38 -4.79 -0.14 2.07
CA HIS A 38 -3.72 0.59 2.76
C HIS A 38 -4.24 1.81 3.53
N GLY A 39 -5.15 2.57 2.93
CA GLY A 39 -5.58 3.86 3.44
C GLY A 39 -4.55 4.96 3.20
N GLY A 40 -4.77 6.11 3.82
CA GLY A 40 -4.00 7.33 3.59
C GLY A 40 -4.87 8.56 3.74
N ALA A 41 -4.26 9.73 3.60
CA ALA A 41 -4.95 11.01 3.73
C ALA A 41 -5.56 11.45 2.40
N ASP A 42 -6.81 11.93 2.41
CA ASP A 42 -7.41 12.59 1.24
C ASP A 42 -6.67 13.90 0.92
N ARG A 43 -6.20 14.61 1.96
CA ARG A 43 -5.44 15.85 1.84
C ARG A 43 -4.25 15.81 2.77
N HIS A 44 -3.12 16.35 2.32
CA HIS A 44 -1.94 16.46 3.15
C HIS A 44 -2.05 17.59 4.18
N SER A 45 -1.67 17.30 5.43
CA SER A 45 -1.55 18.24 6.53
C SER A 45 -0.60 17.71 7.61
N ALA A 46 -0.23 18.56 8.57
CA ALA A 46 0.51 18.13 9.76
C ALA A 46 -0.28 17.08 10.56
N GLU A 47 -1.59 17.32 10.76
CA GLU A 47 -2.51 16.39 11.43
C GLU A 47 -2.50 15.00 10.79
N THR A 48 -2.70 14.94 9.48
CA THR A 48 -2.80 13.66 8.76
C THR A 48 -1.47 12.92 8.78
N SER A 49 -0.34 13.63 8.67
CA SER A 49 1.00 13.06 8.81
C SER A 49 1.28 12.52 10.21
N TRP A 50 0.84 13.25 11.24
CA TRP A 50 0.97 12.83 12.63
C TRP A 50 0.13 11.59 12.92
N ASN A 51 -1.14 11.60 12.50
CA ASN A 51 -2.06 10.47 12.67
C ASN A 51 -1.55 9.22 11.94
N ALA A 52 -1.11 9.35 10.69
CA ALA A 52 -0.53 8.25 9.93
C ALA A 52 0.69 7.67 10.66
N THR A 53 1.56 8.51 11.21
CA THR A 53 2.73 8.06 11.96
C THR A 53 2.34 7.23 13.19
N MET A 54 1.36 7.67 13.98
CA MET A 54 0.90 6.89 15.14
C MET A 54 0.35 5.52 14.73
N GLN A 55 -0.44 5.46 13.67
CA GLN A 55 -1.01 4.21 13.15
C GLN A 55 0.07 3.25 12.64
N ILE A 56 1.06 3.75 11.89
CA ILE A 56 2.19 2.93 11.38
C ILE A 56 2.93 2.20 12.50
N PHE A 57 3.15 2.87 13.63
CA PHE A 57 3.97 2.34 14.73
C PHE A 57 3.15 1.59 15.79
N ALA A 58 1.82 1.72 15.80
CA ALA A 58 0.95 1.03 16.76
C ALA A 58 0.96 -0.51 16.62
N TYR A 59 1.23 -1.02 15.41
CA TYR A 59 1.33 -2.46 15.14
C TYR A 59 2.67 -3.08 15.58
N ASP A 60 3.63 -2.27 16.06
CA ASP A 60 4.97 -2.74 16.42
C ASP A 60 5.31 -2.38 17.89
N PRO A 61 4.85 -3.17 18.87
CA PRO A 61 5.07 -2.92 20.30
C PRO A 61 6.54 -2.95 20.74
N ASN A 62 7.44 -3.47 19.90
CA ASN A 62 8.88 -3.43 20.17
C ASN A 62 9.58 -2.21 19.56
N SER A 63 8.89 -1.42 18.74
CA SER A 63 9.45 -0.21 18.17
C SER A 63 9.69 0.88 19.24
N THR A 64 10.71 1.70 19.02
CA THR A 64 11.00 2.84 19.92
C THR A 64 9.85 3.85 19.94
N VAL A 65 9.18 4.05 18.79
CA VAL A 65 8.04 4.98 18.68
C VAL A 65 6.87 4.48 19.52
N TYR A 66 6.51 3.19 19.43
CA TYR A 66 5.46 2.62 20.27
C TYR A 66 5.77 2.80 21.76
N ARG A 67 6.97 2.37 22.19
CA ARG A 67 7.33 2.32 23.61
C ARG A 67 7.53 3.69 24.25
N ARG A 68 7.98 4.69 23.50
CA ARG A 68 8.44 5.98 24.06
C ARG A 68 7.65 7.20 23.60
N VAL A 69 6.90 7.09 22.51
CA VAL A 69 6.27 8.25 21.85
C VAL A 69 4.76 8.18 21.87
N ILE A 70 4.14 7.09 21.38
CA ILE A 70 2.67 6.99 21.26
C ILE A 70 1.99 7.32 22.59
N TRP A 71 2.52 6.77 23.70
CA TRP A 71 1.91 6.90 25.03
C TRP A 71 2.46 8.06 25.88
N ASN A 72 3.20 9.00 25.28
CA ASN A 72 3.90 10.06 25.99
C ASN A 72 3.52 11.46 25.47
N PRO A 73 2.65 12.21 26.17
CA PRO A 73 2.19 13.52 25.74
C PRO A 73 3.29 14.56 25.52
N ARG A 74 4.44 14.42 26.20
CA ARG A 74 5.58 15.33 26.03
C ARG A 74 6.30 15.14 24.69
N ALA A 75 6.16 13.97 24.08
CA ALA A 75 6.80 13.65 22.80
C ALA A 75 5.94 14.03 21.59
N TRP A 76 4.62 14.13 21.74
CA TRP A 76 3.70 14.36 20.61
C TRP A 76 3.99 15.65 19.81
N PRO A 77 4.29 16.82 20.43
CA PRO A 77 4.58 18.05 19.69
C PRO A 77 5.87 18.01 18.88
N MET A 78 6.73 17.03 19.15
CA MET A 78 8.04 16.89 18.54
C MET A 78 8.04 15.89 17.39
N LEU A 79 6.99 15.06 17.25
CA LEU A 79 6.99 13.90 16.35
C LEU A 79 7.37 14.25 14.91
N LEU A 80 6.87 15.38 14.40
CA LEU A 80 7.04 15.78 13.01
C LEU A 80 8.42 16.37 12.68
N ASP A 81 9.27 16.59 13.69
CA ASP A 81 10.60 17.17 13.51
C ASP A 81 11.73 16.15 13.42
N PHE A 82 11.45 14.86 13.69
CA PHE A 82 12.48 13.83 13.77
C PHE A 82 12.34 12.75 12.69
N GLY A 83 13.46 12.10 12.39
CA GLY A 83 13.51 10.99 11.46
C GLY A 83 13.05 11.40 10.07
N ASN A 84 12.17 10.59 9.47
CA ASN A 84 11.69 10.82 8.10
C ASN A 84 10.55 11.84 8.01
N ALA A 85 9.97 12.28 9.13
CA ALA A 85 8.77 13.11 9.10
C ALA A 85 8.95 14.45 8.35
N PRO A 86 10.05 15.21 8.51
CA PRO A 86 10.28 16.43 7.73
C PRO A 86 10.34 16.18 6.22
N LYS A 87 10.96 15.07 5.82
CA LYS A 87 10.99 14.64 4.40
C LYS A 87 9.57 14.38 3.90
N GLU A 88 8.79 13.55 4.61
CA GLU A 88 7.47 13.15 4.15
C GLU A 88 6.50 14.34 4.11
N LEU A 89 6.62 15.30 5.04
CA LEU A 89 5.89 16.57 4.98
C LEU A 89 6.19 17.35 3.70
N GLY A 90 7.48 17.58 3.40
CA GLY A 90 7.86 18.31 2.18
C GLY A 90 7.46 17.57 0.90
N LYS A 91 7.59 16.24 0.88
CA LYS A 91 7.22 15.39 -0.26
C LYS A 91 5.72 15.44 -0.52
N TYR A 92 4.90 15.03 0.44
CA TYR A 92 3.45 14.94 0.23
C TYR A 92 2.78 16.30 0.08
N ALA A 93 3.33 17.37 0.69
CA ALA A 93 2.85 18.73 0.41
C ALA A 93 2.98 19.07 -1.08
N PHE A 94 4.13 18.75 -1.70
CA PHE A 94 4.33 18.93 -3.13
C PHE A 94 3.42 18.01 -3.96
N GLU A 95 3.39 16.72 -3.65
CA GLU A 95 2.66 15.74 -4.46
C GLU A 95 1.14 15.99 -4.47
N HIS A 96 0.55 16.27 -3.31
CA HIS A 96 -0.86 16.62 -3.23
C HIS A 96 -1.16 17.93 -3.97
N ALA A 97 -0.35 18.97 -3.79
CA ALA A 97 -0.53 20.24 -4.50
C ALA A 97 -0.46 20.04 -6.02
N ARG A 98 0.46 19.17 -6.48
CA ARG A 98 0.67 18.90 -7.90
C ARG A 98 -0.56 18.32 -8.60
N ILE A 99 -1.38 17.55 -7.89
CA ILE A 99 -2.64 16.98 -8.42
C ILE A 99 -3.89 17.80 -8.07
N GLY A 100 -3.72 19.05 -7.59
CA GLY A 100 -4.85 19.92 -7.21
C GLY A 100 -5.36 19.74 -5.78
N GLY A 101 -4.68 18.95 -4.94
CA GLY A 101 -4.89 18.84 -3.50
C GLY A 101 -5.41 17.47 -3.06
N PRO A 102 -6.64 17.06 -3.41
CA PRO A 102 -7.19 15.77 -3.02
C PRO A 102 -6.51 14.58 -3.70
N ASP A 103 -6.08 13.58 -2.92
CA ASP A 103 -5.68 12.27 -3.45
C ASP A 103 -6.94 11.44 -3.80
N PRO A 104 -7.06 10.91 -5.03
CA PRO A 104 -8.24 10.15 -5.44
C PRO A 104 -8.33 8.74 -4.84
N ALA A 105 -7.29 8.20 -4.22
CA ALA A 105 -7.17 6.80 -3.83
C ALA A 105 -8.32 6.32 -2.94
N ASN A 106 -8.64 7.06 -1.88
CA ASN A 106 -9.71 6.67 -0.96
C ASN A 106 -11.09 6.76 -1.63
N THR A 107 -11.32 7.72 -2.52
CA THR A 107 -12.59 7.83 -3.26
C THR A 107 -12.78 6.66 -4.20
N LEU A 108 -11.75 6.32 -5.00
CA LEU A 108 -11.77 5.17 -5.91
C LEU A 108 -11.92 3.85 -5.14
N THR A 109 -11.25 3.72 -4.00
CA THR A 109 -11.33 2.54 -3.13
C THR A 109 -12.72 2.36 -2.53
N ARG A 110 -13.33 3.45 -2.00
CA ARG A 110 -14.70 3.42 -1.50
C ARG A 110 -15.71 3.06 -2.58
N GLU A 111 -15.48 3.50 -3.82
CA GLU A 111 -16.33 3.10 -4.94
C GLU A 111 -16.24 1.60 -5.22
N ARG A 112 -15.03 1.04 -5.24
CA ARG A 112 -14.83 -0.41 -5.37
C ARG A 112 -15.48 -1.19 -4.22
N TRP A 113 -15.37 -0.70 -2.99
CA TRP A 113 -16.07 -1.30 -1.84
C TRP A 113 -17.59 -1.33 -2.03
N ARG A 114 -18.21 -0.22 -2.48
CA ARG A 114 -19.65 -0.18 -2.76
C ARG A 114 -20.05 -1.19 -3.84
N GLN A 115 -19.25 -1.30 -4.90
CA GLN A 115 -19.46 -2.28 -5.95
C GLN A 115 -19.39 -3.70 -5.39
N LEU A 116 -18.37 -4.03 -4.59
CA LEU A 116 -18.24 -5.34 -3.94
C LEU A 116 -19.46 -5.66 -3.09
N ARG A 117 -19.91 -4.70 -2.26
CA ARG A 117 -21.13 -4.85 -1.45
C ARG A 117 -22.34 -5.21 -2.31
N THR A 118 -22.60 -4.42 -3.35
CA THR A 118 -23.73 -4.68 -4.26
C THR A 118 -23.64 -6.05 -4.95
N ARG A 119 -22.43 -6.52 -5.27
CA ARG A 119 -22.26 -7.86 -5.87
C ARG A 119 -22.54 -8.99 -4.88
N LEU A 120 -22.13 -8.83 -3.62
CA LEU A 120 -22.38 -9.80 -2.56
C LEU A 120 -23.86 -9.85 -2.18
N GLU A 121 -24.51 -8.69 -1.98
CA GLU A 121 -25.95 -8.58 -1.73
C GLU A 121 -26.76 -9.29 -2.83
N ALA A 122 -26.35 -9.16 -4.10
CA ALA A 122 -26.99 -9.82 -5.23
C ALA A 122 -26.79 -11.37 -5.27
N ARG A 123 -26.09 -11.95 -4.30
CA ARG A 123 -25.76 -13.39 -4.21
C ARG A 123 -26.19 -14.02 -2.88
N GLU A 124 -26.77 -13.25 -1.97
CA GLU A 124 -27.26 -13.72 -0.66
C GLU A 124 -28.24 -14.88 -0.79
N ALA A 125 -29.27 -14.73 -1.62
CA ALA A 125 -30.28 -15.75 -1.84
C ALA A 125 -29.73 -17.06 -2.45
N GLU A 126 -28.66 -16.97 -3.25
CA GLU A 126 -27.99 -18.13 -3.84
C GLU A 126 -27.19 -18.92 -2.79
N LEU A 127 -26.61 -18.23 -1.80
CA LEU A 127 -25.79 -18.82 -0.76
C LEU A 127 -26.57 -19.15 0.51
N GLY A 128 -27.77 -18.58 0.67
CA GLY A 128 -28.55 -18.67 1.91
C GLY A 128 -27.84 -17.99 3.08
N VAL A 129 -27.18 -16.84 2.84
CA VAL A 129 -26.47 -16.04 3.84
C VAL A 129 -26.93 -14.58 3.77
N ASP A 130 -26.79 -13.84 4.85
CA ASP A 130 -26.92 -12.37 4.87
C ASP A 130 -25.53 -11.75 4.99
N PHE A 131 -25.12 -10.91 4.04
CA PHE A 131 -23.82 -10.25 4.09
C PHE A 131 -23.88 -8.94 4.87
N VAL A 132 -22.89 -8.73 5.75
CA VAL A 132 -22.60 -7.43 6.35
C VAL A 132 -21.27 -6.94 5.81
N VAL A 133 -21.31 -6.09 4.79
CA VAL A 133 -20.11 -5.64 4.08
C VAL A 133 -19.64 -4.27 4.61
N ASP A 134 -18.44 -4.23 5.16
CA ASP A 134 -17.76 -3.02 5.63
C ASP A 134 -16.35 -2.94 5.00
N TYR A 135 -15.60 -1.90 5.33
CA TYR A 135 -14.21 -1.75 4.95
C TYR A 135 -13.36 -1.36 6.14
N ALA A 136 -12.09 -1.77 6.09
CA ALA A 136 -11.08 -1.35 7.03
C ALA A 136 -9.84 -0.84 6.28
N SER A 137 -9.05 0.02 6.91
CA SER A 137 -7.77 0.43 6.36
C SER A 137 -6.65 0.46 7.37
N TRP A 138 -5.43 0.15 6.91
CA TRP A 138 -4.23 0.15 7.76
C TRP A 138 -3.87 1.56 8.26
N LEU A 139 -4.08 2.57 7.41
CA LEU A 139 -4.02 4.01 7.73
C LEU A 139 -5.40 4.65 7.54
N SER A 140 -6.20 4.62 8.59
CA SER A 140 -7.57 5.11 8.57
C SER A 140 -7.63 6.61 8.86
N LEU A 141 -8.17 7.37 7.89
CA LEU A 141 -8.49 8.79 8.07
C LEU A 141 -9.64 8.97 9.06
N ASP A 142 -10.68 8.15 8.92
CA ASP A 142 -11.76 8.02 9.89
C ASP A 142 -11.44 6.87 10.84
N PRO A 143 -11.17 7.13 12.13
CA PRO A 143 -10.89 6.09 13.11
C PRO A 143 -11.91 4.96 13.11
N ALA A 144 -13.20 5.20 12.84
CA ALA A 144 -14.20 4.14 12.81
C ALA A 144 -13.86 3.03 11.78
N HIS A 145 -13.17 3.37 10.69
CA HIS A 145 -12.75 2.40 9.67
C HIS A 145 -11.35 1.81 9.93
N HIS A 146 -10.78 2.04 11.11
CA HIS A 146 -9.70 1.20 11.61
C HIS A 146 -10.25 -0.15 12.08
N VAL A 147 -9.42 -1.19 12.08
CA VAL A 147 -9.83 -2.53 12.54
C VAL A 147 -10.28 -2.49 14.00
N TYR A 148 -9.45 -1.88 14.85
CA TYR A 148 -9.71 -1.69 16.27
C TYR A 148 -9.12 -0.35 16.73
N PRO A 149 -9.87 0.76 16.69
CA PRO A 149 -9.36 2.11 16.94
C PRO A 149 -8.86 2.27 18.37
N ARG A 150 -9.50 1.58 19.33
CA ARG A 150 -9.14 1.64 20.75
C ARG A 150 -7.74 1.12 21.07
N SER A 151 -7.11 0.33 20.20
CA SER A 151 -5.68 -0.02 20.36
C SER A 151 -4.75 1.17 20.19
N LEU A 152 -5.21 2.27 19.60
CA LEU A 152 -4.49 3.53 19.50
C LEU A 152 -4.84 4.48 20.64
N TYR A 153 -5.96 4.29 21.32
CA TYR A 153 -6.40 5.15 22.41
C TYR A 153 -5.84 4.71 23.76
N GLN A 154 -5.98 3.43 24.10
CA GLN A 154 -5.63 2.91 25.43
C GLN A 154 -4.11 2.71 25.56
N PRO A 155 -3.47 3.17 26.66
CA PRO A 155 -2.03 3.04 26.85
C PRO A 155 -1.51 1.62 26.75
N GLY A 156 -0.59 1.39 25.82
CA GLY A 156 0.08 0.11 25.62
C GLY A 156 1.36 -0.11 26.45
N VAL A 157 1.68 0.78 27.39
CA VAL A 157 2.86 0.69 28.26
C VAL A 157 2.55 1.14 29.70
N PRO A 158 3.24 0.61 30.73
CA PRO A 158 3.09 1.08 32.10
C PRO A 158 3.32 2.58 32.24
N GLY A 159 2.38 3.29 32.88
CA GLY A 159 2.46 4.74 33.09
C GLY A 159 2.22 5.60 31.84
N GLY A 160 1.85 4.98 30.71
CA GLY A 160 1.45 5.70 29.50
C GLY A 160 0.13 6.46 29.66
N GLN A 161 -0.11 7.42 28.77
CA GLN A 161 -1.34 8.23 28.75
C GLN A 161 -2.16 7.95 27.49
N PRO A 162 -3.51 8.06 27.56
CA PRO A 162 -4.36 7.87 26.39
C PRO A 162 -3.98 8.82 25.25
N LEU A 163 -4.03 8.34 24.01
CA LEU A 163 -3.65 9.14 22.84
C LEU A 163 -4.72 10.20 22.55
N SER A 164 -4.47 11.45 22.99
CA SER A 164 -5.45 12.53 22.93
C SER A 164 -4.95 13.82 22.26
N TYR A 165 -3.89 13.72 21.46
CA TYR A 165 -3.25 14.89 20.87
C TYR A 165 -4.12 15.57 19.81
N CYS A 166 -4.17 16.90 19.87
CA CYS A 166 -4.92 17.77 18.95
C CYS A 166 -4.06 18.86 18.31
N GLY A 167 -2.75 18.61 18.17
CA GLY A 167 -1.80 19.60 17.70
C GLY A 167 -1.38 20.59 18.79
N SER A 168 -0.38 21.38 18.47
CA SER A 168 0.17 22.48 19.25
C SER A 168 0.57 23.60 18.28
N GLU A 169 0.89 24.80 18.79
CA GLU A 169 1.34 25.90 17.92
C GLU A 169 2.51 25.50 16.99
N ARG A 170 3.33 24.53 17.40
CA ARG A 170 4.48 24.02 16.64
C ARG A 170 4.11 23.28 15.35
N ASP A 171 2.96 22.62 15.32
CA ASP A 171 2.47 21.87 14.16
C ASP A 171 1.17 22.45 13.59
N GLY A 172 0.95 23.75 13.83
CA GLY A 172 -0.21 24.49 13.34
C GLY A 172 -1.52 24.18 14.06
N GLY A 173 -1.44 23.59 15.26
CA GLY A 173 -2.57 23.32 16.12
C GLY A 173 -3.01 24.51 17.00
N PRO A 174 -4.12 24.37 17.75
CA PRO A 174 -4.97 23.19 17.78
C PRO A 174 -5.65 22.94 16.42
N TRP A 175 -5.62 21.70 15.94
CA TRP A 175 -6.14 21.39 14.62
C TRP A 175 -7.66 21.55 14.57
N PRO A 176 -8.23 22.16 13.52
CA PRO A 176 -9.66 22.41 13.43
C PRO A 176 -10.49 21.12 13.55
N GLY A 177 -11.46 21.12 14.46
CA GLY A 177 -12.37 19.97 14.62
C GLY A 177 -11.75 18.75 15.28
N CYS A 178 -10.57 18.85 15.88
CA CYS A 178 -9.96 17.73 16.58
C CYS A 178 -10.83 17.24 17.74
N VAL A 179 -11.07 15.93 17.77
CA VAL A 179 -11.70 15.20 18.87
C VAL A 179 -10.57 14.48 19.63
N PRO A 180 -10.27 14.86 20.89
CA PRO A 180 -9.18 14.23 21.64
C PRO A 180 -9.33 12.71 21.76
N ASP A 181 -10.54 12.23 22.03
CA ASP A 181 -10.89 10.81 22.16
C ASP A 181 -11.35 10.16 20.84
N ARG A 182 -10.94 10.70 19.68
CA ARG A 182 -11.34 10.17 18.34
C ARG A 182 -11.08 8.68 18.12
N TYR A 183 -10.12 8.10 18.83
CA TYR A 183 -9.80 6.68 18.75
C TYR A 183 -10.58 5.81 19.76
N ASP A 184 -11.34 6.41 20.69
CA ASP A 184 -12.26 5.71 21.59
C ASP A 184 -13.63 5.48 20.94
N THR A 185 -13.62 4.79 19.81
CA THR A 185 -14.81 4.49 19.02
C THR A 185 -14.80 3.05 18.55
N ASP A 186 -15.98 2.52 18.23
CA ASP A 186 -16.12 1.17 17.72
C ASP A 186 -15.49 1.05 16.34
N GLY A 187 -14.55 0.12 16.22
CA GLY A 187 -13.91 -0.25 14.97
C GLY A 187 -14.81 -1.03 14.03
N THR A 188 -14.27 -1.29 12.85
CA THR A 188 -14.91 -2.15 11.83
C THR A 188 -15.29 -3.51 12.42
N VAL A 189 -14.39 -4.15 13.15
CA VAL A 189 -14.65 -5.50 13.71
C VAL A 189 -15.68 -5.44 14.83
N GLU A 190 -15.62 -4.46 15.72
CA GLU A 190 -16.59 -4.30 16.81
C GLU A 190 -18.00 -4.04 16.25
N ARG A 191 -18.14 -3.21 15.21
CA ARG A 191 -19.43 -2.98 14.54
C ARG A 191 -19.97 -4.22 13.83
N LEU A 192 -19.11 -5.08 13.28
CA LEU A 192 -19.54 -6.35 12.69
C LEU A 192 -20.02 -7.33 13.78
N LEU A 193 -19.27 -7.47 14.87
CA LEU A 193 -19.65 -8.29 16.02
C LEU A 193 -20.98 -7.82 16.62
N ALA A 194 -21.18 -6.51 16.78
CA ALA A 194 -22.44 -5.93 17.25
C ALA A 194 -23.64 -6.23 16.33
N GLN A 195 -23.39 -6.53 15.05
CA GLN A 195 -24.41 -6.96 14.09
C GLN A 195 -24.66 -8.47 14.11
N GLY A 196 -23.99 -9.23 14.97
CA GLY A 196 -24.19 -10.66 15.15
C GLY A 196 -23.73 -11.48 13.95
N VAL A 197 -22.60 -11.13 13.34
CA VAL A 197 -21.96 -11.96 12.31
C VAL A 197 -21.42 -13.25 12.94
N GLU A 198 -21.51 -14.35 12.20
CA GLU A 198 -21.02 -15.68 12.62
C GLU A 198 -19.60 -15.95 12.12
N GLU A 199 -19.16 -15.23 11.07
CA GLU A 199 -17.79 -15.25 10.58
C GLU A 199 -17.43 -13.91 9.93
N ILE A 200 -16.14 -13.57 9.90
CA ILE A 200 -15.61 -12.35 9.27
C ILE A 200 -14.57 -12.73 8.21
N LEU A 201 -14.79 -12.26 6.98
CA LEU A 201 -13.97 -12.53 5.81
C LEU A 201 -13.25 -11.26 5.37
N PHE A 202 -11.93 -11.23 5.50
CA PHE A 202 -11.08 -10.17 4.96
C PHE A 202 -10.65 -10.50 3.53
N ILE A 203 -10.81 -9.55 2.62
CA ILE A 203 -10.25 -9.62 1.27
C ILE A 203 -9.63 -8.28 0.92
N ASP A 204 -8.42 -8.29 0.34
CA ASP A 204 -7.66 -7.06 0.20
C ASP A 204 -6.98 -6.89 -1.16
N LEU A 205 -6.80 -5.62 -1.52
CA LEU A 205 -5.96 -5.17 -2.62
C LEU A 205 -4.93 -4.15 -2.12
N THR A 206 -4.52 -4.23 -0.85
CA THR A 206 -3.62 -3.27 -0.19
C THR A 206 -2.35 -3.03 -1.00
N THR A 207 -1.81 -4.07 -1.63
CA THR A 207 -0.71 -3.99 -2.60
C THR A 207 -0.95 -4.83 -3.85
N GLY A 208 -2.08 -4.68 -4.52
CA GLY A 208 -2.37 -5.44 -5.75
C GLY A 208 -2.74 -6.90 -5.51
N GLY A 209 -3.32 -7.22 -4.34
CA GLY A 209 -3.82 -8.56 -4.01
C GLY A 209 -2.76 -9.56 -3.53
N VAL A 210 -1.48 -9.18 -3.54
CA VAL A 210 -0.40 -9.95 -2.89
C VAL A 210 -0.57 -9.93 -1.37
N ARG A 211 -0.17 -11.01 -0.69
CA ARG A 211 -0.07 -11.01 0.77
C ARG A 211 0.94 -9.96 1.20
N PHE A 212 0.69 -9.33 2.33
CA PHE A 212 1.52 -8.23 2.81
C PHE A 212 1.41 -8.08 4.32
N PHE A 213 2.54 -7.85 5.00
CA PHE A 213 2.55 -7.68 6.45
C PHE A 213 1.57 -6.64 6.97
N LYS A 214 1.27 -5.56 6.23
CA LYS A 214 0.31 -4.54 6.66
C LYS A 214 -1.13 -5.07 6.67
N SER A 215 -1.49 -5.88 5.68
CA SER A 215 -2.78 -6.56 5.66
C SER A 215 -2.84 -7.59 6.79
N PHE A 216 -1.75 -8.32 7.00
CA PHE A 216 -1.60 -9.28 8.10
C PHE A 216 -1.73 -8.62 9.48
N ASP A 217 -1.11 -7.45 9.70
CA ASP A 217 -1.20 -6.66 10.94
C ASP A 217 -2.67 -6.36 11.28
N ALA A 218 -3.45 -5.93 10.28
CA ALA A 218 -4.87 -5.64 10.40
C ALA A 218 -5.72 -6.90 10.67
N VAL A 219 -5.51 -7.99 9.91
CA VAL A 219 -6.22 -9.26 10.11
C VAL A 219 -5.91 -9.85 11.49
N ASN A 220 -4.66 -9.80 11.92
CA ASN A 220 -4.26 -10.35 13.21
C ASN A 220 -4.83 -9.54 14.38
N LEU A 221 -4.91 -8.21 14.25
CA LEU A 221 -5.61 -7.37 15.22
C LEU A 221 -7.10 -7.71 15.28
N ALA A 222 -7.74 -7.99 14.14
CA ALA A 222 -9.13 -8.43 14.08
C ALA A 222 -9.34 -9.75 14.84
N ARG A 223 -8.48 -10.76 14.59
CA ARG A 223 -8.49 -12.04 15.32
C ARG A 223 -8.39 -11.87 16.83
N GLN A 224 -7.54 -10.97 17.31
CA GLN A 224 -7.42 -10.67 18.74
C GLN A 224 -8.69 -10.03 19.33
N VAL A 225 -9.37 -9.15 18.58
CA VAL A 225 -10.65 -8.57 19.01
C VAL A 225 -11.73 -9.65 19.07
N VAL A 226 -11.84 -10.47 18.03
CA VAL A 226 -12.82 -11.56 17.96
C VAL A 226 -12.58 -12.61 19.04
N ALA A 227 -11.33 -13.00 19.30
CA ALA A 227 -11.00 -13.93 20.38
C ALA A 227 -11.44 -13.41 21.76
N ARG A 228 -11.29 -12.10 22.02
CA ARG A 228 -11.79 -11.47 23.26
C ARG A 228 -13.31 -11.47 23.33
N HIS A 229 -13.98 -11.20 22.21
CA HIS A 229 -15.44 -11.26 22.11
C HIS A 229 -15.94 -12.67 22.42
N ASN A 230 -15.45 -13.69 21.70
CA ASN A 230 -15.80 -15.09 21.90
C ASN A 230 -15.58 -15.54 23.35
N ALA A 231 -14.46 -15.15 23.97
CA ALA A 231 -14.18 -15.45 25.37
C ALA A 231 -15.17 -14.77 26.35
N ALA A 232 -15.67 -13.59 26.02
CA ALA A 232 -16.60 -12.83 26.86
C ALA A 232 -18.07 -13.25 26.69
N THR A 233 -18.47 -13.67 25.49
CA THR A 233 -19.88 -13.97 25.16
C THR A 233 -20.17 -15.47 25.07
N GLY A 234 -19.15 -16.30 24.84
CA GLY A 234 -19.32 -17.71 24.51
C GLY A 234 -19.64 -17.98 23.03
N ASP A 235 -19.52 -16.96 22.18
CA ASP A 235 -19.63 -17.11 20.72
C ASP A 235 -18.41 -17.81 20.12
N ASP A 236 -18.52 -18.22 18.85
CA ASP A 236 -17.44 -18.88 18.09
C ASP A 236 -17.27 -18.23 16.71
N VAL A 237 -17.10 -16.90 16.69
CA VAL A 237 -16.88 -16.15 15.44
C VAL A 237 -15.46 -16.40 14.93
N ALA A 238 -15.32 -16.77 13.66
CA ALA A 238 -14.03 -17.01 13.01
C ALA A 238 -13.58 -15.82 12.14
N VAL A 239 -12.27 -15.64 11.93
CA VAL A 239 -11.71 -14.60 11.05
C VAL A 239 -10.80 -15.19 9.96
N TRP A 240 -11.21 -15.01 8.71
CA TRP A 240 -10.50 -15.54 7.54
C TRP A 240 -9.90 -14.43 6.69
N TRP A 241 -8.74 -14.69 6.10
CA TRP A 241 -8.13 -13.79 5.11
C TRP A 241 -8.03 -14.50 3.77
N LEU A 242 -8.78 -14.01 2.79
CA LEU A 242 -9.01 -14.71 1.52
C LEU A 242 -7.80 -14.65 0.58
N ASN A 243 -6.86 -13.72 0.81
CA ASN A 243 -5.57 -13.70 0.12
C ASN A 243 -4.59 -14.75 0.69
N ASP A 244 -4.85 -15.29 1.89
CA ASP A 244 -4.04 -16.32 2.56
C ASP A 244 -4.93 -17.40 3.20
N PRO A 245 -5.75 -18.14 2.42
CA PRO A 245 -6.78 -19.03 2.95
C PRO A 245 -6.21 -20.23 3.72
N ALA A 246 -4.95 -20.59 3.47
CA ALA A 246 -4.22 -21.62 4.21
C ALA A 246 -3.44 -21.05 5.41
N ASP A 247 -3.65 -19.77 5.74
CA ASP A 247 -3.09 -19.08 6.91
C ASP A 247 -1.56 -19.20 7.02
N LEU A 248 -0.87 -19.14 5.87
CA LEU A 248 0.59 -19.27 5.79
C LEU A 248 1.28 -18.26 6.70
N MET A 249 0.90 -16.98 6.62
CA MET A 249 1.59 -15.91 7.34
C MET A 249 1.53 -16.07 8.85
N THR A 250 0.44 -16.62 9.39
CA THR A 250 0.33 -17.00 10.82
C THR A 250 1.15 -18.25 11.12
N ARG A 251 1.05 -19.28 10.28
CA ARG A 251 1.74 -20.55 10.49
C ARG A 251 3.26 -20.39 10.43
N SER A 252 3.79 -19.54 9.56
CA SER A 252 5.21 -19.24 9.45
C SER A 252 5.68 -18.13 10.38
N TYR A 253 4.77 -17.45 11.07
CA TYR A 253 5.15 -16.35 11.93
C TYR A 253 6.16 -16.80 13.00
N PRO A 254 7.30 -16.10 13.19
CA PRO A 254 8.33 -16.52 14.13
C PRO A 254 7.83 -16.78 15.56
N ALA A 255 8.34 -17.85 16.16
CA ALA A 255 7.91 -18.31 17.48
C ALA A 255 8.70 -17.67 18.63
N GLU A 256 10.00 -17.38 18.42
CA GLU A 256 10.85 -16.82 19.46
C GLU A 256 11.67 -15.60 18.99
N PRO A 257 11.80 -14.57 19.85
CA PRO A 257 11.16 -14.42 21.17
C PRO A 257 9.62 -14.26 21.08
N ALA A 258 8.90 -14.57 22.17
CA ALA A 258 7.48 -14.30 22.25
C ALA A 258 7.19 -12.81 21.95
N GLY A 259 6.19 -12.53 21.11
CA GLY A 259 5.91 -11.19 20.61
C GLY A 259 6.96 -10.65 19.62
N TRP A 260 7.65 -11.52 18.86
CA TRP A 260 8.71 -11.16 17.90
C TRP A 260 8.27 -10.16 16.84
N THR A 261 8.53 -8.86 16.94
CA THR A 261 8.32 -7.99 15.76
C THR A 261 9.63 -7.88 15.00
N ARG A 262 9.58 -7.44 13.73
CA ARG A 262 10.77 -7.06 12.96
C ARG A 262 11.71 -6.10 13.73
N SER A 263 11.20 -5.28 14.66
CA SER A 263 12.02 -4.38 15.49
C SER A 263 12.95 -5.11 16.46
N LEU A 264 12.72 -6.40 16.72
CA LEU A 264 13.63 -7.25 17.49
C LEU A 264 14.76 -7.86 16.64
N GLY A 265 14.73 -7.67 15.32
CA GLY A 265 15.75 -8.20 14.41
C GLY A 265 15.46 -9.64 13.98
N ARG A 266 16.52 -10.41 13.72
CA ARG A 266 16.41 -11.83 13.33
C ARG A 266 15.77 -12.66 14.47
N PRO A 267 14.77 -13.52 14.18
CA PRO A 267 14.18 -14.39 15.19
C PRO A 267 15.16 -15.46 15.66
N LEU A 268 14.93 -15.98 16.88
CA LEU A 268 15.68 -17.11 17.45
C LEU A 268 15.13 -18.44 16.94
N VAL A 269 13.81 -18.53 16.83
CA VAL A 269 13.10 -19.72 16.32
C VAL A 269 12.15 -19.27 15.21
N ASP A 270 12.48 -19.70 14.02
CA ASP A 270 11.69 -19.57 12.80
C ASP A 270 10.97 -20.88 12.50
N ARG A 271 9.79 -20.82 11.88
CA ARG A 271 8.92 -21.99 11.67
C ARG A 271 9.10 -22.65 10.31
N HIS A 272 9.66 -21.96 9.32
CA HIS A 272 10.02 -22.51 8.01
C HIS A 272 8.87 -23.28 7.32
N VAL A 273 7.73 -22.62 7.11
CA VAL A 273 6.57 -23.25 6.45
C VAL A 273 6.72 -23.16 4.93
N PRO A 274 6.55 -24.26 4.16
CA PRO A 274 6.65 -24.20 2.69
C PRO A 274 5.59 -23.31 2.04
N LEU A 275 6.01 -22.50 1.06
CA LEU A 275 5.14 -21.58 0.32
C LEU A 275 4.20 -22.30 -0.68
N ASP A 276 4.66 -23.38 -1.30
CA ASP A 276 3.94 -24.12 -2.34
C ASP A 276 2.67 -24.82 -1.83
N GLU A 277 2.61 -25.11 -0.53
CA GLU A 277 1.43 -25.65 0.14
C GLU A 277 0.34 -24.60 0.42
N ALA A 278 0.63 -23.30 0.21
CA ALA A 278 -0.26 -22.20 0.55
C ALA A 278 -0.26 -21.08 -0.51
N PRO A 279 -0.84 -21.34 -1.70
CA PRO A 279 -0.91 -20.34 -2.75
C PRO A 279 -1.84 -19.18 -2.38
N ASN A 280 -1.50 -17.97 -2.83
CA ASN A 280 -2.39 -16.82 -2.80
C ASN A 280 -3.37 -16.87 -3.98
N PRO A 281 -4.68 -17.13 -3.76
CA PRO A 281 -5.63 -17.28 -4.85
C PRO A 281 -5.94 -15.96 -5.55
N VAL A 282 -5.81 -14.82 -4.87
CA VAL A 282 -6.15 -13.49 -5.43
C VAL A 282 -5.05 -13.04 -6.38
N ALA A 283 -3.78 -13.10 -5.96
CA ALA A 283 -2.64 -12.79 -6.84
C ALA A 283 -2.52 -13.75 -8.03
N ALA A 284 -3.00 -14.99 -7.86
CA ALA A 284 -3.06 -15.99 -8.92
C ALA A 284 -4.23 -15.82 -9.90
N ASP A 285 -5.25 -14.99 -9.59
CA ASP A 285 -6.45 -14.90 -10.42
C ASP A 285 -6.10 -14.23 -11.77
N PRO A 286 -6.35 -14.90 -12.92
CA PRO A 286 -6.01 -14.35 -14.23
C PRO A 286 -6.79 -13.06 -14.55
N ARG A 287 -7.97 -12.83 -13.95
CA ARG A 287 -8.74 -11.60 -14.15
C ARG A 287 -8.03 -10.38 -13.58
N LEU A 288 -7.27 -10.56 -12.50
CA LEU A 288 -6.43 -9.50 -11.93
C LEU A 288 -5.31 -9.14 -12.91
N ALA A 289 -4.60 -10.14 -13.42
CA ALA A 289 -3.52 -9.93 -14.40
C ALA A 289 -4.04 -9.31 -15.71
N ALA A 290 -5.20 -9.76 -16.19
CA ALA A 290 -5.84 -9.21 -17.38
C ALA A 290 -6.22 -7.73 -17.20
N ALA A 291 -6.68 -7.33 -16.02
CA ALA A 291 -6.95 -5.92 -15.72
C ALA A 291 -5.68 -5.06 -15.82
N HIS A 292 -4.55 -5.58 -15.34
CA HIS A 292 -3.26 -4.91 -15.49
C HIS A 292 -2.80 -4.82 -16.94
N ALA A 293 -2.86 -5.93 -17.67
CA ALA A 293 -2.51 -5.95 -19.08
C ALA A 293 -3.35 -4.95 -19.88
N ARG A 294 -4.67 -4.83 -19.63
CA ARG A 294 -5.51 -3.79 -20.27
C ARG A 294 -4.98 -2.37 -20.01
N GLY A 295 -4.65 -2.06 -18.76
CA GLY A 295 -4.11 -0.76 -18.37
C GLY A 295 -2.76 -0.43 -19.00
N ILE A 296 -1.90 -1.44 -19.17
CA ILE A 296 -0.59 -1.32 -19.83
C ILE A 296 -0.76 -1.15 -21.35
N LEU A 297 -1.58 -1.98 -21.99
CA LEU A 297 -1.81 -1.94 -23.44
C LEU A 297 -2.48 -0.63 -23.89
N ALA A 298 -3.31 -0.03 -23.04
CA ALA A 298 -3.91 1.28 -23.30
C ALA A 298 -2.86 2.40 -23.49
N GLU A 299 -1.64 2.18 -23.00
CA GLU A 299 -0.53 3.12 -23.07
C GLU A 299 0.46 2.80 -24.19
N PHE A 300 0.22 1.75 -24.98
CA PHE A 300 1.05 1.46 -26.15
C PHE A 300 0.89 2.54 -27.21
N ARG A 301 1.94 2.74 -28.01
CA ARG A 301 1.96 3.70 -29.12
C ARG A 301 1.72 3.00 -30.44
N PRO A 302 0.65 3.33 -31.18
CA PRO A 302 0.40 2.74 -32.50
C PRO A 302 1.55 2.96 -33.50
N GLU A 303 2.32 4.05 -33.34
CA GLU A 303 3.44 4.39 -34.22
C GLU A 303 4.73 3.62 -33.90
N VAL A 304 4.79 2.91 -32.76
CA VAL A 304 5.96 2.13 -32.34
C VAL A 304 5.62 0.65 -32.50
N ALA A 305 6.44 -0.07 -33.25
CA ALA A 305 6.27 -1.51 -33.42
C ALA A 305 6.29 -2.21 -32.04
N ALA A 306 5.47 -3.25 -31.88
CA ALA A 306 5.35 -3.97 -30.60
C ALA A 306 6.68 -4.58 -30.15
N GLU A 307 7.49 -5.08 -31.07
CA GLU A 307 8.85 -5.60 -30.81
C GLU A 307 9.83 -4.52 -30.29
N ARG A 308 9.53 -3.24 -30.50
CA ARG A 308 10.27 -2.07 -29.99
C ARG A 308 9.57 -1.38 -28.83
N THR A 309 8.49 -1.97 -28.31
CA THR A 309 7.83 -1.53 -27.08
C THR A 309 8.34 -2.36 -25.91
N GLY A 310 8.55 -1.73 -24.76
CA GLY A 310 8.94 -2.37 -23.52
C GLY A 310 7.99 -2.07 -22.39
N VAL A 311 7.95 -2.99 -21.42
CA VAL A 311 7.11 -2.91 -20.23
C VAL A 311 8.03 -3.08 -19.02
N LEU A 312 8.02 -2.08 -18.15
CA LEU A 312 8.70 -2.11 -16.87
C LEU A 312 7.68 -2.32 -15.76
N LEU A 313 7.68 -3.51 -15.14
CA LEU A 313 6.87 -3.81 -13.96
C LEU A 313 7.65 -3.40 -12.71
N VAL A 314 7.46 -2.17 -12.22
CA VAL A 314 8.14 -1.67 -11.01
C VAL A 314 7.39 -2.07 -9.75
N ASN A 315 8.13 -2.49 -8.71
CA ASN A 315 7.56 -3.06 -7.48
C ASN A 315 8.16 -2.41 -6.23
N HIS A 316 7.32 -2.18 -5.21
CA HIS A 316 7.79 -1.93 -3.85
C HIS A 316 8.39 -3.19 -3.26
N ALA A 317 9.53 -3.01 -2.61
CA ALA A 317 10.12 -4.01 -1.73
C ALA A 317 9.39 -4.07 -0.38
N THR A 318 9.94 -4.83 0.58
CA THR A 318 9.46 -4.86 1.97
C THR A 318 10.52 -4.32 2.93
N ARG A 319 10.45 -4.69 4.22
CA ARG A 319 11.43 -4.34 5.23
C ARG A 319 12.34 -5.54 5.49
N ASP A 320 13.58 -5.29 5.91
CA ASP A 320 14.42 -6.37 6.40
C ASP A 320 13.71 -7.11 7.55
N HIS A 321 13.96 -8.41 7.64
CA HIS A 321 13.30 -9.38 8.52
C HIS A 321 11.85 -9.73 8.19
N ASN A 322 11.19 -9.10 7.22
CA ASN A 322 9.87 -9.57 6.80
C ASN A 322 9.93 -10.93 6.07
N GLN A 323 11.09 -11.32 5.51
CA GLN A 323 11.23 -12.58 4.77
C GLN A 323 10.92 -13.83 5.58
N TYR A 324 10.96 -13.76 6.92
CA TYR A 324 10.66 -14.91 7.78
C TYR A 324 9.16 -15.27 7.82
N PHE A 325 8.26 -14.43 7.29
CA PHE A 325 6.83 -14.75 7.28
C PHE A 325 6.00 -14.10 6.16
N ASP A 326 6.53 -13.07 5.49
CA ASP A 326 5.80 -12.29 4.48
C ASP A 326 6.17 -12.73 3.05
N PRO A 327 5.29 -13.46 2.35
CA PRO A 327 5.53 -13.92 0.98
C PRO A 327 5.23 -12.86 -0.09
N LYS A 328 5.10 -11.57 0.27
CA LYS A 328 4.80 -10.48 -0.67
C LYS A 328 5.68 -10.50 -1.93
N ILE A 329 6.98 -10.72 -1.76
CA ILE A 329 7.93 -10.69 -2.89
C ILE A 329 7.59 -11.82 -3.86
N ASP A 330 7.38 -13.03 -3.36
CA ASP A 330 7.01 -14.21 -4.14
C ASP A 330 5.64 -14.06 -4.84
N ASP A 331 4.63 -13.58 -4.12
CA ASP A 331 3.30 -13.27 -4.67
C ASP A 331 3.38 -12.18 -5.77
N THR A 332 4.27 -11.20 -5.61
CA THR A 332 4.52 -10.17 -6.63
C THR A 332 5.13 -10.78 -7.89
N LEU A 333 6.07 -11.72 -7.74
CA LEU A 333 6.65 -12.43 -8.88
C LEU A 333 5.59 -13.27 -9.61
N LEU A 334 4.66 -13.89 -8.88
CA LEU A 334 3.52 -14.59 -9.48
C LEU A 334 2.64 -13.63 -10.29
N LEU A 335 2.22 -12.51 -9.70
CA LEU A 335 1.41 -11.52 -10.40
C LEU A 335 2.11 -10.99 -11.66
N ASN A 336 3.40 -10.65 -11.57
CA ASN A 336 4.17 -10.16 -12.71
C ASN A 336 4.28 -11.20 -13.84
N ARG A 337 4.46 -12.48 -13.51
CA ARG A 337 4.43 -13.56 -14.51
C ARG A 337 3.07 -13.68 -15.20
N ASN A 338 1.98 -13.56 -14.44
CA ASN A 338 0.63 -13.61 -15.01
C ASN A 338 0.35 -12.40 -15.91
N ILE A 339 0.75 -11.20 -15.50
CA ILE A 339 0.64 -9.97 -16.32
C ILE A 339 1.41 -10.15 -17.64
N ARG A 340 2.64 -10.67 -17.56
CA ARG A 340 3.45 -10.97 -18.75
C ARG A 340 2.75 -11.95 -19.69
N ALA A 341 2.15 -13.01 -19.16
CA ALA A 341 1.41 -13.98 -19.97
C ALA A 341 0.22 -13.33 -20.70
N GLU A 342 -0.56 -12.49 -19.99
CA GLU A 342 -1.68 -11.75 -20.58
C GLU A 342 -1.23 -10.75 -21.65
N LEU A 343 -0.11 -10.05 -21.44
CA LEU A 343 0.48 -9.13 -22.42
C LEU A 343 0.90 -9.85 -23.70
N LEU A 344 1.58 -10.99 -23.58
CA LEU A 344 2.04 -11.78 -24.72
C LEU A 344 0.88 -12.45 -25.48
N ALA A 345 -0.18 -12.83 -24.76
CA ALA A 345 -1.40 -13.35 -25.39
C ALA A 345 -2.14 -12.26 -26.17
N ALA A 346 -2.26 -11.06 -25.59
CA ALA A 346 -2.95 -9.94 -26.22
C ALA A 346 -2.13 -9.27 -27.35
N GLN A 347 -0.80 -9.27 -27.25
CA GLN A 347 0.11 -8.66 -28.22
C GLN A 347 1.24 -9.64 -28.62
N PRO A 348 0.98 -10.60 -29.54
CA PRO A 348 1.97 -11.61 -29.92
C PRO A 348 3.25 -11.08 -30.56
N GLY A 349 3.24 -9.84 -31.07
CA GLY A 349 4.42 -9.18 -31.63
C GLY A 349 5.30 -8.47 -30.59
N LEU A 350 4.93 -8.48 -29.31
CA LEU A 350 5.74 -7.93 -28.23
C LEU A 350 6.92 -8.88 -27.95
N ASP A 351 8.15 -8.35 -27.87
CA ASP A 351 9.31 -9.17 -27.51
C ASP A 351 9.24 -9.54 -26.02
N PRO A 352 9.21 -10.85 -25.65
CA PRO A 352 9.17 -11.28 -24.26
C PRO A 352 10.32 -10.78 -23.40
N ALA A 353 11.47 -10.45 -24.00
CA ALA A 353 12.63 -9.89 -23.31
C ALA A 353 12.50 -8.38 -23.07
N ASN A 354 11.53 -7.69 -23.67
CA ASN A 354 11.23 -6.30 -23.36
C ASN A 354 10.24 -6.14 -22.18
N ILE A 355 9.81 -7.24 -21.55
CA ILE A 355 8.94 -7.22 -20.36
C ILE A 355 9.80 -7.61 -19.16
N VAL A 356 10.13 -6.64 -18.32
CA VAL A 356 11.05 -6.84 -17.19
C VAL A 356 10.43 -6.39 -15.87
N GLY A 357 10.67 -7.15 -14.82
CA GLY A 357 10.33 -6.81 -13.45
C GLY A 357 11.49 -6.11 -12.75
N ALA A 358 11.17 -5.08 -11.96
CA ALA A 358 12.17 -4.34 -11.22
C ALA A 358 11.70 -3.90 -9.84
N TRP A 359 12.67 -3.54 -9.01
CA TRP A 359 12.47 -3.04 -7.65
C TRP A 359 13.07 -1.65 -7.51
N PHE A 360 12.56 -0.88 -6.55
CA PHE A 360 13.21 0.37 -6.16
C PHE A 360 14.59 0.14 -5.49
N GLY A 361 15.23 1.22 -5.05
CA GLY A 361 16.56 1.21 -4.46
C GLY A 361 16.64 0.54 -3.08
N ARG A 362 17.87 0.39 -2.59
CA ARG A 362 18.18 -0.04 -1.22
C ARG A 362 19.16 0.92 -0.58
N LYS A 363 19.09 1.05 0.75
CA LYS A 363 20.12 1.78 1.50
C LYS A 363 21.46 1.07 1.32
N GLU A 364 22.55 1.83 1.33
CA GLU A 364 23.91 1.31 1.21
C GLU A 364 24.61 1.33 2.57
N LEU A 365 25.46 0.35 2.85
CA LEU A 365 26.24 0.32 4.08
C LEU A 365 27.26 1.46 4.08
N ASN A 366 27.20 2.36 5.07
CA ASN A 366 28.27 3.31 5.33
C ASN A 366 29.39 2.58 6.11
N PRO A 367 30.60 2.44 5.54
CA PRO A 367 31.67 1.66 6.16
C PRO A 367 32.29 2.33 7.41
N LEU A 368 32.15 3.66 7.57
CA LEU A 368 32.71 4.37 8.72
C LEU A 368 31.89 4.18 10.00
N ILE A 369 30.58 4.04 9.86
CA ILE A 369 29.65 3.89 11.00
C ILE A 369 29.02 2.50 11.09
N GLY A 370 29.24 1.63 10.09
CA GLY A 370 28.69 0.28 10.05
C GLY A 370 27.17 0.21 9.96
N LYS A 371 26.51 1.24 9.40
CA LYS A 371 25.04 1.34 9.31
C LYS A 371 24.58 1.64 7.88
N PRO A 372 23.42 1.10 7.45
CA PRO A 372 22.81 1.48 6.18
C PRO A 372 22.40 2.96 6.18
N GLU A 373 22.76 3.70 5.13
CA GLU A 373 22.36 5.09 4.91
C GLU A 373 21.74 5.30 3.51
N ARG A 374 21.02 6.41 3.36
CA ARG A 374 20.63 6.89 2.03
C ARG A 374 21.84 7.44 1.30
N THR A 375 21.98 7.07 0.04
CA THR A 375 23.03 7.59 -0.84
C THR A 375 22.43 7.97 -2.18
N ARG A 376 23.15 8.77 -2.96
CA ARG A 376 22.70 9.07 -4.32
C ARG A 376 22.60 7.82 -5.20
N ARG A 377 23.47 6.83 -5.00
CA ARG A 377 23.54 5.60 -5.82
C ARG A 377 22.32 4.70 -5.71
N MET A 378 21.53 4.84 -4.64
CA MET A 378 20.29 4.06 -4.50
C MET A 378 19.17 4.52 -5.45
N ARG A 379 19.29 5.73 -6.05
CA ARG A 379 18.41 6.34 -7.07
C ARG A 379 16.90 6.32 -6.84
N GLY A 380 16.37 5.81 -5.73
CA GLY A 380 14.92 5.68 -5.49
C GLY A 380 14.45 6.36 -4.21
N GLU A 381 13.15 6.62 -4.15
CA GLU A 381 12.50 7.12 -2.94
C GLU A 381 12.06 6.01 -2.01
N ASN A 382 11.45 4.99 -2.59
CA ASN A 382 10.93 3.84 -1.89
C ASN A 382 12.02 2.81 -1.69
N LEU A 383 12.78 2.94 -0.61
CA LEU A 383 13.85 2.00 -0.32
C LEU A 383 13.32 0.82 0.48
N GLY A 384 13.74 -0.38 0.12
CA GLY A 384 13.41 -1.56 0.90
C GLY A 384 14.05 -2.83 0.38
N GLU A 385 13.82 -3.91 1.10
CA GLU A 385 14.45 -5.19 0.86
C GLU A 385 13.47 -6.16 0.16
N ALA A 386 13.84 -6.66 -1.03
CA ALA A 386 13.04 -7.59 -1.79
C ALA A 386 13.54 -9.03 -1.56
N TRP A 387 13.70 -9.38 -0.30
CA TRP A 387 14.10 -10.73 0.10
C TRP A 387 12.96 -11.70 -0.17
N LEU A 388 13.27 -12.81 -0.83
CA LEU A 388 12.34 -13.92 -1.04
C LEU A 388 12.00 -14.57 0.31
N TYR A 389 10.76 -15.02 0.43
CA TYR A 389 10.22 -15.70 1.59
C TYR A 389 11.09 -16.89 2.04
N GLU A 390 11.34 -16.98 3.34
CA GLU A 390 12.08 -18.09 3.98
C GLU A 390 13.48 -18.30 3.37
N THR A 391 14.14 -17.21 2.94
CA THR A 391 15.52 -17.24 2.41
C THR A 391 16.49 -16.42 3.26
N ASP A 392 17.78 -16.75 3.15
CA ASP A 392 18.87 -15.91 3.68
C ASP A 392 19.12 -14.71 2.77
N ARG A 393 18.15 -13.78 2.74
CA ARG A 393 18.20 -12.51 2.00
C ARG A 393 18.48 -12.69 0.50
N GLN A 394 17.85 -13.67 -0.12
CA GLN A 394 17.95 -13.86 -1.56
C GLN A 394 17.06 -12.84 -2.30
N MET A 395 17.61 -12.12 -3.28
CA MET A 395 16.80 -11.30 -4.19
C MET A 395 16.18 -12.16 -5.31
N PRO A 396 15.07 -11.72 -5.92
CA PRO A 396 14.63 -12.23 -7.21
C PRO A 396 15.75 -12.26 -8.25
N GLY A 397 15.82 -13.32 -9.04
CA GLY A 397 16.78 -13.47 -10.13
C GLY A 397 16.17 -13.22 -11.51
N GLY A 398 17.01 -13.28 -12.55
CA GLY A 398 16.59 -13.22 -13.95
C GLY A 398 15.86 -11.93 -14.32
N GLU A 399 14.80 -12.05 -15.13
CA GLU A 399 14.02 -10.92 -15.67
C GLU A 399 13.29 -10.08 -14.61
N ALA A 400 13.25 -10.53 -13.35
CA ALA A 400 12.60 -9.84 -12.23
C ALA A 400 13.58 -9.30 -11.16
N GLY A 401 14.89 -9.42 -11.40
CA GLY A 401 15.93 -9.09 -10.41
C GLY A 401 16.47 -7.66 -10.49
N TYR A 402 16.00 -6.85 -11.44
CA TYR A 402 16.56 -5.53 -11.70
C TYR A 402 16.22 -4.51 -10.62
N ARG A 403 17.08 -3.51 -10.43
CA ARG A 403 16.65 -2.19 -9.98
C ARG A 403 15.95 -1.45 -11.10
N TYR A 404 15.02 -0.56 -10.79
CA TYR A 404 14.23 0.10 -11.83
C TYR A 404 15.11 0.87 -12.83
N TRP A 405 16.19 1.52 -12.40
CA TRP A 405 17.14 2.19 -13.31
C TRP A 405 18.00 1.23 -14.12
N GLU A 406 18.30 0.04 -13.60
CA GLU A 406 19.00 -1.03 -14.34
C GLU A 406 18.07 -1.62 -15.42
N ALA A 407 16.79 -1.78 -15.11
CA ALA A 407 15.78 -2.19 -16.07
C ALA A 407 15.59 -1.14 -17.18
N LEU A 408 15.58 0.15 -16.83
CA LEU A 408 15.56 1.23 -17.82
C LEU A 408 16.81 1.20 -18.70
N ALA A 409 18.01 0.96 -18.13
CA ALA A 409 19.24 0.79 -18.89
C ALA A 409 19.16 -0.38 -19.86
N TYR A 410 18.70 -1.54 -19.36
CA TYR A 410 18.53 -2.75 -20.13
C TYR A 410 17.57 -2.55 -21.32
N LEU A 411 16.39 -1.94 -21.10
CA LEU A 411 15.43 -1.67 -22.17
C LEU A 411 15.98 -0.67 -23.19
N LYS A 412 16.66 0.40 -22.73
CA LYS A 412 17.34 1.36 -23.60
C LYS A 412 18.36 0.68 -24.50
N ASP A 413 19.22 -0.15 -23.93
CA ASP A 413 20.32 -0.81 -24.66
C ASP A 413 19.81 -1.89 -25.64
N ARG A 414 18.58 -2.38 -25.44
CA ARG A 414 17.85 -3.22 -26.39
C ARG A 414 17.21 -2.45 -27.55
N GLY A 415 17.28 -1.12 -27.55
CA GLY A 415 16.68 -0.29 -28.58
C GLY A 415 15.16 -0.19 -28.46
N VAL A 416 14.60 -0.37 -27.25
CA VAL A 416 13.19 -0.05 -26.99
C VAL A 416 12.95 1.43 -27.25
N GLU A 417 11.90 1.74 -28.00
CA GLU A 417 11.55 3.11 -28.39
C GLU A 417 10.36 3.67 -27.61
N HIS A 418 9.60 2.80 -26.94
CA HIS A 418 8.54 3.21 -26.03
C HIS A 418 8.48 2.29 -24.81
N ILE A 419 8.54 2.86 -23.61
CA ILE A 419 8.47 2.11 -22.34
C ILE A 419 7.17 2.46 -21.62
N VAL A 420 6.33 1.46 -21.36
CA VAL A 420 5.21 1.60 -20.41
C VAL A 420 5.69 1.15 -19.03
N VAL A 421 5.67 2.07 -18.07
CA VAL A 421 6.00 1.80 -16.67
C VAL A 421 4.70 1.43 -15.95
N ALA A 422 4.61 0.19 -15.50
CA ALA A 422 3.48 -0.30 -14.73
C ALA A 422 3.88 -0.49 -13.28
N PHE A 423 2.98 -0.13 -12.36
CA PHE A 423 3.17 -0.36 -10.93
C PHE A 423 2.07 -1.29 -10.39
N PRO A 424 2.19 -2.62 -10.57
CA PRO A 424 1.10 -3.57 -10.32
C PRO A 424 0.60 -3.63 -8.86
N GLN A 425 1.36 -3.09 -7.93
CA GLN A 425 0.98 -3.05 -6.52
C GLN A 425 0.07 -1.86 -6.16
N ILE A 426 -0.23 -0.96 -7.11
CA ILE A 426 -1.14 0.18 -6.94
C ILE A 426 -2.39 -0.02 -7.82
N MET A 427 -3.53 -0.32 -7.21
CA MET A 427 -4.77 -0.69 -7.93
C MET A 427 -5.72 0.48 -8.20
N VAL A 428 -5.38 1.67 -7.69
CA VAL A 428 -6.11 2.92 -7.82
C VAL A 428 -5.11 4.05 -7.95
N ASP A 429 -5.44 5.08 -8.71
CA ASP A 429 -4.63 6.29 -8.77
C ASP A 429 -4.46 6.91 -7.38
N SER A 430 -3.23 7.38 -7.12
CA SER A 430 -2.79 8.04 -5.90
C SER A 430 -1.60 8.95 -6.21
N VAL A 431 -1.19 9.81 -5.27
CA VAL A 431 0.02 10.62 -5.42
C VAL A 431 1.27 9.80 -5.76
N LEU A 432 1.33 8.52 -5.35
CA LEU A 432 2.44 7.63 -5.66
C LEU A 432 2.61 7.40 -7.16
N ASN A 433 1.58 6.95 -7.88
CA ASN A 433 1.70 6.70 -9.31
C ASN A 433 1.44 7.95 -10.16
N LEU A 434 0.75 8.96 -9.63
CA LEU A 434 0.49 10.22 -10.33
C LEU A 434 1.66 11.21 -10.23
N VAL A 435 2.49 11.18 -9.19
CA VAL A 435 3.59 12.15 -9.01
C VAL A 435 4.91 11.45 -8.68
N GLU A 436 4.95 10.59 -7.67
CA GLU A 436 6.21 10.05 -7.14
C GLU A 436 6.95 9.17 -8.16
N VAL A 437 6.26 8.20 -8.76
CA VAL A 437 6.84 7.31 -9.77
C VAL A 437 7.21 8.06 -11.05
N PRO A 438 6.34 8.91 -11.64
CA PRO A 438 6.73 9.73 -12.78
C PRO A 438 7.99 10.56 -12.54
N ASN A 439 8.17 11.17 -11.36
CA ASN A 439 9.40 11.91 -11.07
C ASN A 439 10.64 11.00 -10.94
N GLN A 440 10.48 9.80 -10.37
CA GLN A 440 11.56 8.81 -10.32
C GLN A 440 11.94 8.31 -11.72
N ILE A 441 10.99 8.14 -12.63
CA ILE A 441 11.28 7.76 -14.02
C ILE A 441 11.83 8.97 -14.81
N GLY A 442 11.24 10.14 -14.64
CA GLY A 442 11.60 11.38 -15.35
C GLY A 442 13.02 11.83 -15.06
N LYS A 443 13.51 11.69 -13.82
CA LYS A 443 14.95 11.94 -13.57
C LYS A 443 15.85 10.93 -14.26
N GLU A 444 15.40 9.71 -14.52
CA GLU A 444 16.24 8.69 -15.16
C GLU A 444 16.29 8.86 -16.68
N ILE A 445 15.15 9.02 -17.33
CA ILE A 445 15.03 9.02 -18.80
C ILE A 445 14.41 10.29 -19.39
N GLY A 446 14.19 11.31 -18.58
CA GLY A 446 13.82 12.66 -18.99
C GLY A 446 12.32 12.96 -18.93
N TYR A 447 11.97 14.20 -18.62
CA TYR A 447 10.58 14.64 -18.70
C TYR A 447 10.12 14.91 -20.13
N ARG A 448 11.01 15.30 -21.06
CA ARG A 448 10.64 15.55 -22.48
C ARG A 448 10.35 14.26 -23.24
N THR A 449 10.81 13.12 -22.74
CA THR A 449 10.51 11.80 -23.29
C THR A 449 9.18 11.25 -22.75
N TRP A 450 8.53 11.94 -21.80
CA TRP A 450 7.19 11.58 -21.37
C TRP A 450 6.20 11.79 -22.52
N ARG A 451 5.37 10.77 -22.79
CA ARG A 451 4.46 10.72 -23.94
C ARG A 451 3.56 11.95 -24.08
N TYR A 452 3.17 12.54 -22.96
CA TYR A 452 2.21 13.64 -22.89
C TYR A 452 2.86 15.01 -22.72
N PHE A 453 4.19 15.10 -22.80
CA PHE A 453 4.92 16.34 -22.49
C PHE A 453 4.46 17.55 -23.31
N GLU A 454 4.29 17.39 -24.62
CA GLU A 454 3.90 18.50 -25.51
C GLU A 454 2.44 18.97 -25.31
N GLN A 455 1.53 18.07 -24.94
CA GLN A 455 0.11 18.42 -24.74
C GLN A 455 -0.19 18.86 -23.30
N GLY A 456 0.54 18.29 -22.34
CA GLY A 456 0.19 18.31 -20.93
C GLY A 456 -1.05 17.46 -20.59
N ASP A 457 -1.26 17.29 -19.29
CA ASP A 457 -2.46 16.73 -18.65
C ASP A 457 -2.93 17.69 -17.56
N PHE A 458 -3.69 18.72 -17.96
CA PHE A 458 -4.27 19.70 -17.04
C PHE A 458 -5.49 19.18 -16.28
N ALA A 459 -5.99 17.98 -16.62
CA ALA A 459 -7.07 17.36 -15.87
C ALA A 459 -6.52 16.78 -14.57
N THR A 460 -5.38 16.10 -14.63
CA THR A 460 -4.67 15.56 -13.46
C THR A 460 -3.80 16.61 -12.78
N TYR A 461 -3.12 17.47 -13.56
CA TYR A 461 -2.16 18.46 -13.06
C TYR A 461 -2.62 19.89 -13.42
N PRO A 462 -3.61 20.46 -12.73
CA PRO A 462 -4.31 21.68 -13.17
C PRO A 462 -3.42 22.91 -13.33
N GLU A 463 -2.34 23.03 -12.56
CA GLU A 463 -1.45 24.19 -12.61
C GLU A 463 -0.33 24.05 -13.64
N ALA A 464 0.30 22.87 -13.72
CA ALA A 464 1.52 22.66 -14.50
C ALA A 464 1.32 21.84 -15.78
N GLY A 465 0.23 21.07 -15.88
CA GLY A 465 0.00 20.12 -16.97
C GLY A 465 0.95 18.91 -16.97
N HIS A 466 1.76 18.70 -15.93
CA HIS A 466 2.68 17.55 -15.84
C HIS A 466 3.02 17.24 -14.37
N PRO A 467 3.52 16.03 -14.04
CA PRO A 467 3.86 15.66 -12.66
C PRO A 467 5.23 16.18 -12.19
N PHE A 468 6.11 16.56 -13.11
CA PHE A 468 7.53 16.76 -12.83
C PHE A 468 7.86 17.98 -11.96
N ALA A 469 8.64 17.77 -10.90
CA ALA A 469 9.35 18.81 -10.17
C ALA A 469 10.56 19.31 -10.98
N ASP A 470 11.09 20.48 -10.65
CA ASP A 470 12.36 20.96 -11.23
C ASP A 470 13.53 20.05 -10.83
N TYR A 471 13.51 19.59 -9.57
CA TYR A 471 14.38 18.55 -9.06
C TYR A 471 13.58 17.64 -8.14
N TRP A 472 13.92 16.37 -8.15
CA TRP A 472 13.37 15.38 -7.26
C TRP A 472 14.19 15.32 -5.98
N GLY A 473 13.51 15.28 -4.83
CA GLY A 473 14.09 15.69 -3.55
C GLY A 473 13.67 17.08 -3.11
N VAL A 474 12.47 17.54 -3.50
CA VAL A 474 11.91 18.88 -3.20
C VAL A 474 11.90 19.28 -1.71
N TRP A 475 12.10 18.31 -0.81
CA TRP A 475 12.18 18.47 0.64
C TRP A 475 13.60 18.71 1.17
N VAL A 476 14.66 18.54 0.36
CA VAL A 476 16.04 18.71 0.87
C VAL A 476 16.32 20.17 1.27
N LYS A 477 17.33 20.36 2.11
CA LYS A 477 17.87 21.68 2.43
C LYS A 477 18.34 22.36 1.15
N LYS A 478 17.98 23.62 0.96
CA LYS A 478 18.24 24.36 -0.28
C LYS A 478 19.49 25.24 -0.22
N GLU A 479 20.18 25.25 0.91
CA GLU A 479 21.38 26.06 1.14
C GLU A 479 22.63 25.18 1.28
N CYS A 480 23.69 25.56 0.59
CA CYS A 480 24.98 24.88 0.55
C CYS A 480 26.12 25.90 0.78
N PRO A 481 27.28 25.46 1.30
CA PRO A 481 28.48 26.29 1.35
C PRO A 481 28.84 26.81 -0.05
N LEU A 482 29.14 28.11 -0.14
CA LEU A 482 29.61 28.72 -1.38
C LEU A 482 31.08 28.31 -1.65
N PRO A 483 31.49 28.18 -2.92
CA PRO A 483 32.87 27.84 -3.29
C PRO A 483 33.93 28.89 -2.90
N ASP A 484 33.51 30.04 -2.35
CA ASP A 484 34.38 31.20 -2.08
C ASP A 484 35.29 31.04 -0.84
N GLY A 485 35.18 29.91 -0.12
CA GLY A 485 36.00 29.61 1.05
C GLY A 485 35.72 30.47 2.28
N GLY A 486 34.74 31.39 2.21
CA GLY A 486 34.43 32.36 3.26
C GLY A 486 33.44 31.88 4.32
N GLY A 487 33.08 30.58 4.33
CA GLY A 487 32.06 30.03 5.23
C GLY A 487 30.64 30.54 4.95
N ARG A 488 30.43 31.24 3.83
CA ARG A 488 29.12 31.72 3.41
C ARG A 488 28.28 30.57 2.88
N VAL A 489 26.97 30.65 3.11
CA VAL A 489 25.99 29.76 2.50
C VAL A 489 25.21 30.51 1.42
N GLY A 490 24.76 29.77 0.41
CA GLY A 490 23.86 30.26 -0.62
C GLY A 490 23.08 29.09 -1.22
N PRO A 491 22.25 29.32 -2.25
CA PRO A 491 21.45 28.25 -2.83
C PRO A 491 22.33 27.07 -3.30
N CYS A 492 21.89 25.84 -3.08
CA CYS A 492 22.50 24.65 -3.70
C CYS A 492 22.27 24.67 -5.22
N CYS A 493 23.10 23.95 -5.97
CA CYS A 493 22.91 23.75 -7.40
C CYS A 493 22.26 22.40 -7.69
N PHE A 494 21.00 22.41 -8.13
CA PHE A 494 20.25 21.19 -8.45
C PHE A 494 20.14 20.94 -9.96
N GLU A 495 20.91 21.64 -10.79
CA GLU A 495 20.91 21.53 -12.26
C GLU A 495 21.99 20.54 -12.73
N MET A 496 21.63 19.58 -13.57
CA MET A 496 22.55 18.61 -14.15
C MET A 496 23.66 19.33 -14.93
N GLY A 497 24.92 18.96 -14.69
CA GLY A 497 26.08 19.66 -15.27
C GLY A 497 26.62 20.81 -14.42
N GLY A 498 25.91 21.22 -13.36
CA GLY A 498 26.33 22.30 -12.46
C GLY A 498 25.85 23.68 -12.93
N CYS A 499 25.95 24.66 -12.04
CA CYS A 499 25.39 26.00 -12.25
C CYS A 499 26.43 26.90 -12.94
N ALA A 500 25.96 27.90 -13.68
CA ALA A 500 26.81 28.84 -14.42
C ALA A 500 27.81 29.62 -13.53
N ASP A 501 27.55 29.72 -12.22
CA ASP A 501 28.42 30.35 -11.22
C ASP A 501 29.45 29.38 -10.60
N GLY A 502 29.59 28.17 -11.15
CA GLY A 502 30.58 27.17 -10.75
C GLY A 502 30.17 26.30 -9.55
N ARG A 503 28.95 26.45 -9.03
CA ARG A 503 28.44 25.51 -8.00
C ARG A 503 28.26 24.10 -8.61
N PRO A 504 28.74 23.04 -7.95
CA PRO A 504 28.75 21.70 -8.52
C PRO A 504 27.38 21.03 -8.45
N TYR A 505 27.17 20.10 -9.38
CA TYR A 505 26.10 19.11 -9.32
C TYR A 505 26.70 17.68 -9.34
N PRO A 506 26.26 16.77 -8.47
CA PRO A 506 25.30 16.99 -7.39
C PRO A 506 25.81 17.99 -6.34
N PRO A 507 24.91 18.62 -5.56
CA PRO A 507 25.33 19.41 -4.41
C PRO A 507 26.25 18.62 -3.48
N PRO A 508 27.18 19.29 -2.78
CA PRO A 508 28.04 18.62 -1.82
C PRO A 508 27.20 18.01 -0.68
N ARG A 509 27.64 16.86 -0.17
CA ARG A 509 27.11 16.29 1.08
C ARG A 509 27.39 17.26 2.21
N LEU A 510 26.38 17.56 3.02
CA LEU A 510 26.49 18.44 4.18
C LEU A 510 26.67 17.66 5.48
N THR A 511 26.06 16.48 5.61
CA THR A 511 26.24 15.62 6.77
C THR A 511 27.68 15.07 6.81
N PRO A 512 28.39 15.10 7.96
CA PRO A 512 29.68 14.44 8.11
C PRO A 512 29.66 12.96 7.68
N LEU A 513 30.80 12.43 7.21
CA LEU A 513 30.88 11.05 6.70
C LEU A 513 30.78 9.99 7.81
N ASP A 514 31.14 10.36 9.04
CA ASP A 514 31.05 9.60 10.28
C ASP A 514 29.69 9.75 10.99
N GLU A 515 28.71 10.38 10.32
CA GLU A 515 27.33 10.47 10.76
C GLU A 515 26.38 9.86 9.73
N PRO A 516 25.24 9.27 10.14
CA PRO A 516 24.20 8.84 9.21
C PRO A 516 23.68 10.02 8.40
N ARG A 517 23.71 9.92 7.08
CA ARG A 517 23.21 11.00 6.20
C ARG A 517 21.73 11.32 6.49
N ASP A 518 21.45 12.60 6.63
CA ASP A 518 20.10 13.16 6.78
C ASP A 518 19.31 13.00 5.47
N ASP A 519 18.03 12.61 5.54
CA ASP A 519 17.13 12.50 4.39
C ASP A 519 16.86 13.87 3.73
N LEU A 520 17.17 14.98 4.44
CA LEU A 520 17.14 16.35 3.95
C LEU A 520 18.48 16.82 3.35
N ASP A 521 19.51 15.97 3.26
CA ASP A 521 20.81 16.37 2.72
C ASP A 521 20.69 16.66 1.20
N PRO A 522 21.16 17.84 0.73
CA PRO A 522 21.01 18.25 -0.66
C PRO A 522 21.72 17.34 -1.68
N SER A 523 22.74 16.59 -1.26
CA SER A 523 23.43 15.64 -2.14
C SER A 523 22.53 14.50 -2.64
N LEU A 524 21.37 14.29 -1.99
CA LEU A 524 20.37 13.29 -2.37
C LEU A 524 19.43 13.76 -3.48
N ALA A 525 19.35 15.06 -3.78
CA ALA A 525 18.43 15.60 -4.77
C ALA A 525 18.91 15.41 -6.21
N PHE A 526 18.00 15.09 -7.12
CA PHE A 526 18.26 14.88 -8.53
C PHE A 526 17.52 15.90 -9.38
N ASP A 527 18.22 16.70 -10.17
CA ASP A 527 17.65 17.33 -11.36
C ASP A 527 16.69 16.38 -12.13
N VAL A 528 15.49 16.86 -12.44
CA VAL A 528 14.58 16.20 -13.38
C VAL A 528 14.83 16.84 -14.74
N SER A 529 15.92 16.45 -15.37
CA SER A 529 16.39 17.06 -16.63
C SER A 529 15.55 16.63 -17.84
N ALA A 530 15.69 17.36 -18.95
CA ALA A 530 14.93 17.11 -20.18
C ALA A 530 15.03 15.66 -20.69
N TYR A 531 16.22 15.07 -20.64
CA TYR A 531 16.53 13.72 -21.17
C TYR A 531 17.10 12.76 -20.11
N GLY A 532 17.05 13.13 -18.83
CA GLY A 532 17.37 12.27 -17.70
C GLY A 532 18.86 12.00 -17.49
N HIS A 533 19.16 11.33 -16.37
CA HIS A 533 20.54 11.01 -15.95
C HIS A 533 21.09 9.73 -16.57
N LEU A 534 20.24 8.84 -17.07
CA LEU A 534 20.65 7.54 -17.56
C LEU A 534 21.41 7.67 -18.88
N GLY A 535 22.68 7.27 -18.90
CA GLY A 535 23.55 7.36 -20.08
C GLY A 535 24.17 8.74 -20.30
N TYR A 536 24.02 9.66 -19.35
CA TYR A 536 24.73 10.94 -19.29
C TYR A 536 26.00 10.83 -18.44
N ASP A 537 27.08 11.42 -18.95
CA ASP A 537 28.40 11.53 -18.35
C ASP A 537 28.85 13.01 -18.43
N PRO A 538 29.03 13.69 -17.29
CA PRO A 538 29.46 15.09 -17.27
C PRO A 538 30.86 15.31 -17.84
N GLU A 539 31.72 14.28 -17.94
CA GLU A 539 33.07 14.41 -18.52
C GLU A 539 33.04 14.59 -20.04
N LEU A 540 31.94 14.20 -20.70
CA LEU A 540 31.79 14.24 -22.16
C LEU A 540 31.13 15.54 -22.68
N GLY A 541 30.76 16.45 -21.77
CA GLY A 541 30.16 17.74 -22.10
C GLY A 541 28.86 18.04 -21.34
N PRO A 542 28.32 19.27 -21.48
CA PRO A 542 27.11 19.69 -20.79
C PRO A 542 25.86 18.96 -21.30
N PRO A 543 24.76 18.95 -20.54
CA PRO A 543 23.48 18.49 -21.04
C PRO A 543 22.91 19.44 -22.11
N ASP A 544 21.91 18.98 -22.86
CA ASP A 544 21.22 19.75 -23.90
C ASP A 544 19.70 19.57 -23.73
N ASP A 545 18.99 20.66 -23.46
CA ASP A 545 17.53 20.61 -23.27
C ASP A 545 16.75 20.42 -24.58
N ALA A 546 17.39 20.62 -25.73
CA ALA A 546 16.75 20.46 -27.04
C ALA A 546 16.87 19.03 -27.58
N ARG A 547 17.84 18.22 -27.13
CA ARG A 547 18.03 16.84 -27.61
C ARG A 547 18.81 15.96 -26.62
N PRO A 548 18.59 14.63 -26.63
CA PRO A 548 19.40 13.72 -25.84
C PRO A 548 20.84 13.67 -26.35
N VAL A 549 21.79 13.84 -25.43
CA VAL A 549 23.23 13.76 -25.66
C VAL A 549 23.76 12.37 -25.31
N GLN A 550 24.93 12.04 -25.85
CA GLN A 550 25.66 10.81 -25.48
C GLN A 550 24.76 9.56 -25.62
N ALA A 551 24.70 8.72 -24.58
CA ALA A 551 23.94 7.48 -24.53
C ALA A 551 22.57 7.62 -23.83
N GLN A 552 22.05 8.85 -23.68
CA GLN A 552 20.73 9.10 -23.10
C GLN A 552 19.61 8.42 -23.91
N TYR A 553 18.51 8.12 -23.22
CA TYR A 553 17.33 7.53 -23.83
C TYR A 553 16.70 8.47 -24.87
N ARG A 554 16.35 7.92 -26.04
CA ARG A 554 15.83 8.69 -27.19
C ARG A 554 14.36 8.39 -27.51
N GLY A 555 13.79 7.37 -26.86
CA GLY A 555 12.39 6.97 -27.06
C GLY A 555 11.44 7.81 -26.23
N SER A 556 10.21 7.30 -26.06
CA SER A 556 9.24 7.87 -25.13
C SER A 556 8.85 6.91 -24.01
N TRP A 557 8.14 7.41 -23.00
CA TRP A 557 7.59 6.58 -21.92
C TRP A 557 6.27 7.12 -21.39
N SER A 558 5.48 6.26 -20.75
CA SER A 558 4.29 6.66 -19.99
C SER A 558 4.05 5.71 -18.81
N LEU A 559 3.20 6.14 -17.87
CA LEU A 559 2.68 5.27 -16.81
C LEU A 559 1.48 4.51 -17.34
N TRP A 560 1.35 3.24 -16.95
CA TRP A 560 0.13 2.44 -17.16
C TRP A 560 -1.11 3.10 -16.54
N ARG A 561 -2.30 2.67 -16.97
CA ARG A 561 -3.57 3.05 -16.36
C ARG A 561 -4.00 2.01 -15.32
N PRO A 562 -4.02 2.31 -14.01
CA PRO A 562 -4.52 1.36 -13.03
C PRO A 562 -6.02 1.11 -13.23
N PRO A 563 -6.53 -0.05 -12.76
CA PRO A 563 -7.93 -0.40 -12.95
C PRO A 563 -8.91 0.47 -12.16
N ASN A 564 -8.46 1.30 -11.21
CA ASN A 564 -9.27 2.32 -10.53
C ASN A 564 -10.59 1.82 -9.94
N SER A 565 -11.73 2.10 -10.55
CA SER A 565 -13.04 1.64 -10.09
C SER A 565 -13.68 0.65 -11.08
N ASP A 566 -12.89 -0.06 -11.89
CA ASP A 566 -13.34 -1.10 -12.82
C ASP A 566 -14.19 -2.14 -12.07
N PRO A 567 -15.51 -2.25 -12.39
CA PRO A 567 -16.41 -3.19 -11.74
C PRO A 567 -15.98 -4.65 -11.85
N ALA A 568 -15.21 -5.02 -12.87
CA ALA A 568 -14.71 -6.38 -13.02
C ALA A 568 -13.81 -6.81 -11.86
N ILE A 569 -13.15 -5.86 -11.20
CA ILE A 569 -12.36 -6.15 -9.99
C ILE A 569 -13.29 -6.47 -8.82
N ALA A 570 -14.39 -5.74 -8.64
CA ALA A 570 -15.37 -6.05 -7.60
C ALA A 570 -16.05 -7.40 -7.84
N ASP A 571 -16.36 -7.74 -9.10
CA ASP A 571 -16.86 -9.07 -9.48
C ASP A 571 -15.87 -10.18 -9.11
N MET A 572 -14.59 -9.98 -9.42
CA MET A 572 -13.52 -10.91 -9.07
C MET A 572 -13.44 -11.14 -7.55
N LEU A 573 -13.44 -10.06 -6.76
CA LEU A 573 -13.38 -10.13 -5.29
C LEU A 573 -14.61 -10.84 -4.71
N ALA A 574 -15.81 -10.56 -5.22
CA ALA A 574 -17.03 -11.24 -4.80
C ALA A 574 -16.96 -12.75 -5.09
N ASP A 575 -16.45 -13.15 -6.25
CA ASP A 575 -16.29 -14.57 -6.58
C ASP A 575 -15.31 -15.30 -5.66
N HIS A 576 -14.29 -14.62 -5.13
CA HIS A 576 -13.41 -15.20 -4.10
C HIS A 576 -14.15 -15.46 -2.78
N VAL A 577 -15.01 -14.53 -2.35
CA VAL A 577 -15.88 -14.71 -1.18
C VAL A 577 -16.82 -15.91 -1.39
N LEU A 578 -17.52 -15.95 -2.53
CA LEU A 578 -18.43 -17.03 -2.89
C LEU A 578 -17.72 -18.40 -2.91
N ARG A 579 -16.52 -18.46 -3.51
CA ARG A 579 -15.73 -19.69 -3.59
C ARG A 579 -15.31 -20.18 -2.21
N PHE A 580 -14.89 -19.27 -1.34
CA PHE A 580 -14.53 -19.59 0.04
C PHE A 580 -15.70 -20.23 0.78
N LEU A 581 -16.88 -19.60 0.73
CA LEU A 581 -18.09 -20.09 1.42
C LEU A 581 -18.61 -21.44 0.91
N ARG A 582 -18.27 -21.83 -0.32
CA ARG A 582 -18.70 -23.11 -0.92
C ARG A 582 -17.75 -24.27 -0.65
N THR A 583 -16.58 -24.02 -0.07
CA THR A 583 -15.52 -25.03 0.08
C THR A 583 -15.41 -25.46 1.55
N PRO A 584 -15.16 -26.75 1.85
CA PRO A 584 -14.86 -27.18 3.22
C PRO A 584 -13.68 -26.40 3.82
N ARG A 585 -13.84 -25.93 5.06
CA ARG A 585 -12.89 -25.04 5.74
C ARG A 585 -11.79 -25.84 6.46
N PRO A 586 -10.51 -25.42 6.43
CA PRO A 586 -9.51 -25.90 7.38
C PRO A 586 -9.81 -25.37 8.79
N ALA A 587 -9.16 -25.91 9.83
CA ALA A 587 -9.23 -25.30 11.18
C ALA A 587 -8.47 -23.96 11.20
N GLU A 588 -9.02 -22.94 11.87
CA GLU A 588 -8.33 -21.66 12.06
C GLU A 588 -7.12 -21.84 13.00
N SER A 589 -5.98 -21.24 12.67
CA SER A 589 -4.84 -21.22 13.59
C SER A 589 -5.02 -20.10 14.61
N PRO A 590 -4.60 -20.29 15.88
CA PRO A 590 -4.64 -19.21 16.85
C PRO A 590 -3.78 -18.02 16.36
N PRO A 591 -4.25 -16.77 16.51
CA PRO A 591 -3.47 -15.61 16.13
C PRO A 591 -2.16 -15.59 16.92
N PRO A 592 -1.01 -15.23 16.31
CA PRO A 592 0.17 -14.93 17.10
C PRO A 592 -0.15 -13.74 18.00
N VAL A 593 0.36 -13.73 19.23
CA VAL A 593 0.06 -12.72 20.26
C VAL A 593 1.18 -11.68 20.30
N TRP A 594 0.82 -10.42 20.00
CA TRP A 594 1.74 -9.27 19.84
C TRP A 594 1.44 -8.17 20.84
N LEU A 595 0.14 -7.92 20.98
CA LEU A 595 -0.46 -6.93 21.85
C LEU A 595 -1.19 -7.73 22.93
N ASP A 596 -0.52 -7.97 24.06
CA ASP A 596 -1.24 -8.29 25.27
C ASP A 596 -1.37 -7.00 26.08
N PRO A 597 -2.48 -6.24 25.96
CA PRO A 597 -2.71 -5.09 26.84
C PRO A 597 -2.97 -5.51 28.30
N ALA A 598 -3.14 -6.81 28.58
CA ALA A 598 -3.43 -7.36 29.90
C ALA A 598 -2.26 -8.11 30.55
N ALA A 599 -1.11 -8.26 29.88
CA ALA A 599 0.10 -8.74 30.54
C ALA A 599 0.80 -7.56 31.23
N PRO A 600 0.81 -7.46 32.57
CA PRO A 600 1.87 -6.72 33.22
C PRO A 600 3.18 -7.39 32.77
N GLY A 601 4.02 -6.65 32.04
CA GLY A 601 5.40 -7.07 31.83
C GLY A 601 6.10 -7.29 33.18
N PRO A 602 7.18 -8.09 33.23
CA PRO A 602 7.90 -8.36 34.47
C PRO A 602 8.32 -7.11 35.24
#